data_AF-A0A2S9YF35-F1
#
_entry.id   AF-A0A2S9YF35-F1
#
_cell.length_a   1.000
_cell.length_b   1.000
_cell.length_c   1.000
_cell.angle_alpha   90.00
_cell.angle_beta   90.00
_cell.angle_gamma   90.00
#
_symmetry.space_group_name_H-M   'P 1'
#
loop_
_entity.id
_entity.type
_entity.pdbx_description
1 polymer ?
#
loop_
_entity_poly.entity_id
_entity_poly.type
_entity_poly.pdbx_seq_one_letter_code
_entity_poly.pdbx_strand_id
1 'polypeptide(L)'
;MLEQVAALKHDLGKYVAWTSANLDDALWDGPVADELLAALRADLLETRKHGERREAAWEVWRAHHDQLPRPLEPELEAVACAVELLEGVGSALTQGDRETIARERTKIRSAQQSIRSQLRNLHRRLLRER
;
A
#
# COMPACT_ATOMS: atom_id res chain seq x y z
N MET A 1 14.71 -10.78 10.45
CA MET A 1 14.53 -9.59 9.58
C MET A 1 14.30 -9.93 8.12
N LEU A 2 15.22 -10.61 7.41
CA LEU A 2 15.04 -10.91 5.97
C LEU A 2 13.70 -11.62 5.67
N GLU A 3 13.36 -12.66 6.43
CA GLU A 3 12.10 -13.40 6.27
C GLU A 3 10.86 -12.53 6.54
N GLN A 4 10.92 -11.67 7.57
CA GLN A 4 9.83 -10.74 7.92
C GLN A 4 9.61 -9.71 6.80
N VAL A 5 10.70 -9.16 6.25
CA VAL A 5 10.63 -8.23 5.11
C VAL A 5 10.12 -8.95 3.85
N ALA A 6 10.52 -10.20 3.63
CA ALA A 6 10.02 -11.00 2.51
C ALA A 6 8.50 -11.25 2.63
N ALA A 7 8.02 -11.57 3.84
CA ALA A 7 6.59 -11.75 4.11
C ALA A 7 5.82 -10.45 3.92
N LEU A 8 6.29 -9.33 4.47
CA LEU A 8 5.65 -8.02 4.29
C LEU A 8 5.63 -7.58 2.83
N LYS A 9 6.71 -7.83 2.08
CA LYS A 9 6.75 -7.58 0.63
C LYS A 9 5.72 -8.43 -0.13
N HIS A 10 5.53 -9.68 0.26
CA HIS A 10 4.53 -10.57 -0.35
C HIS A 10 3.10 -10.12 -0.02
N ASP A 11 2.82 -9.80 1.24
CA ASP A 11 1.46 -9.57 1.72
C ASP A 11 0.98 -8.14 1.47
N LEU A 12 1.86 -7.15 1.62
CA LEU A 12 1.54 -5.73 1.41
C LEU A 12 2.10 -5.26 0.06
N GLY A 13 3.40 -5.36 -0.14
CA GLY A 13 4.07 -4.76 -1.30
C GLY A 13 3.53 -5.28 -2.64
N LYS A 14 3.18 -6.56 -2.74
CA LYS A 14 2.62 -7.14 -3.96
C LYS A 14 1.23 -6.58 -4.29
N TYR A 15 0.39 -6.39 -3.28
CA TYR A 15 -1.04 -6.19 -3.46
C TYR A 15 -1.52 -4.75 -3.28
N VAL A 16 -0.73 -3.89 -2.63
CA VAL A 16 -1.10 -2.49 -2.33
C VAL A 16 -1.34 -1.63 -3.58
N ALA A 17 -0.97 -2.12 -4.78
CA ALA A 17 -1.25 -1.49 -6.07
C ALA A 17 -1.34 -2.56 -7.17
N TRP A 18 -2.06 -3.65 -6.91
CA TRP A 18 -2.17 -4.77 -7.85
C TRP A 18 -3.02 -4.39 -9.06
N THR A 19 -4.16 -3.75 -8.83
CA THR A 19 -5.11 -3.35 -9.87
C THR A 19 -4.76 -1.96 -10.40
N SER A 20 -4.60 -0.99 -9.49
CA SER A 20 -4.46 0.43 -9.83
C SER A 20 -3.20 0.75 -10.62
N ALA A 21 -2.15 -0.06 -10.50
CA ALA A 21 -0.91 0.12 -11.25
C ALA A 21 -1.01 -0.24 -12.74
N ASN A 22 -2.08 -0.94 -13.16
CA ASN A 22 -2.32 -1.28 -14.56
C ASN A 22 -3.31 -0.33 -15.24
N LEU A 23 -3.84 0.66 -14.50
CA LEU A 23 -4.72 1.67 -15.06
C LEU A 23 -3.94 2.65 -15.91
N ASP A 24 -4.60 3.14 -16.96
CA ASP A 24 -4.05 4.18 -17.83
C ASP A 24 -3.82 5.49 -17.06
N ASP A 25 -2.78 6.24 -17.43
CA ASP A 25 -2.43 7.49 -16.76
C ASP A 25 -3.57 8.52 -16.83
N ALA A 26 -4.36 8.48 -17.90
CA ALA A 26 -5.54 9.34 -18.06
C ALA A 26 -6.57 9.18 -16.92
N LEU A 27 -6.69 7.99 -16.33
CA LEU A 27 -7.59 7.74 -15.20
C LEU A 27 -7.09 8.40 -13.90
N TRP A 28 -5.80 8.74 -13.83
CA TRP A 28 -5.20 9.42 -12.69
C TRP A 28 -5.30 10.95 -12.78
N ASP A 29 -5.45 11.53 -13.98
CA ASP A 29 -5.41 12.99 -14.17
C ASP A 29 -6.80 13.63 -14.37
N GLY A 30 -7.81 12.85 -14.77
CA GLY A 30 -9.18 13.32 -15.01
C GLY A 30 -10.11 13.33 -13.77
N PRO A 31 -11.43 13.48 -13.98
CA PRO A 31 -12.45 13.18 -12.97
C PRO A 31 -12.29 11.75 -12.44
N VAL A 32 -12.57 11.53 -11.15
CA VAL A 32 -12.47 10.19 -10.56
C VAL A 32 -13.52 9.27 -11.17
N ALA A 33 -13.09 8.44 -12.11
CA ALA A 33 -13.89 7.40 -12.71
C ALA A 33 -14.15 6.26 -11.73
N ASP A 34 -15.25 5.54 -11.92
CA ASP A 34 -15.61 4.38 -11.09
C ASP A 34 -14.54 3.29 -11.16
N GLU A 35 -13.86 3.16 -12.29
CA GLU A 35 -12.75 2.22 -12.47
C GLU A 35 -11.58 2.50 -11.53
N LEU A 36 -11.16 3.78 -11.41
CA LEU A 36 -10.10 4.15 -10.46
C LEU A 36 -10.56 3.88 -9.02
N LEU A 37 -11.79 4.26 -8.68
CA LEU A 37 -12.32 4.06 -7.33
C LEU A 37 -12.40 2.56 -6.97
N ALA A 38 -12.86 1.72 -7.90
CA ALA A 38 -12.93 0.27 -7.73
C ALA A 38 -11.54 -0.35 -7.57
N ALA A 39 -10.57 0.07 -8.39
CA ALA A 39 -9.19 -0.39 -8.30
C ALA A 39 -8.56 -0.01 -6.94
N LEU A 40 -8.72 1.24 -6.50
CA LEU A 40 -8.20 1.71 -5.22
C LEU A 40 -8.86 0.98 -4.03
N ARG A 41 -10.17 0.71 -4.08
CA ARG A 41 -10.84 -0.10 -3.05
C ARG A 41 -10.28 -1.52 -2.99
N ALA A 42 -10.14 -2.18 -4.15
CA ALA A 42 -9.60 -3.52 -4.21
C ALA A 42 -8.16 -3.58 -3.66
N ASP A 43 -7.34 -2.59 -3.98
CA ASP A 43 -5.93 -2.59 -3.60
C ASP A 43 -5.71 -2.14 -2.14
N LEU A 44 -6.54 -1.24 -1.61
CA LEU A 44 -6.31 -0.58 -0.31
C LEU A 44 -7.23 -1.05 0.82
N LEU A 45 -8.49 -1.37 0.52
CA LEU A 45 -9.46 -1.90 1.50
C LEU A 45 -9.48 -3.43 1.52
N GLU A 46 -8.99 -4.04 0.44
CA GLU A 46 -8.98 -5.49 0.26
C GLU A 46 -7.60 -6.02 -0.16
N THR A 47 -6.54 -5.34 0.30
CA THR A 47 -5.13 -5.65 -0.01
C THR A 47 -4.80 -7.12 0.16
N ARG A 48 -5.21 -7.74 1.27
CA ARG A 48 -5.04 -9.17 1.49
C ARG A 48 -6.40 -9.86 1.66
N LYS A 49 -6.58 -10.97 0.94
CA LYS A 49 -7.83 -11.76 0.92
C LYS A 49 -7.56 -13.18 1.40
N HIS A 50 -8.27 -13.61 2.43
CA HIS A 50 -8.24 -14.98 2.94
C HIS A 50 -9.66 -15.50 3.15
N GLY A 51 -10.18 -16.29 2.20
CA GLY A 51 -11.57 -16.71 2.22
C GLY A 51 -12.52 -15.50 2.18
N GLU A 52 -13.36 -15.36 3.20
CA GLU A 52 -14.26 -14.21 3.37
C GLU A 52 -13.58 -12.98 4.00
N ARG A 53 -12.43 -13.17 4.66
CA ARG A 53 -11.71 -12.05 5.29
C ARG A 53 -11.07 -11.16 4.22
N ARG A 54 -11.22 -9.86 4.44
CA ARG A 54 -10.57 -8.78 3.69
C ARG A 54 -9.77 -7.96 4.69
N GLU A 55 -8.52 -7.68 4.35
CA GLU A 55 -7.65 -6.84 5.15
C GLU A 55 -7.17 -5.67 4.31
N ALA A 56 -7.33 -4.47 4.85
CA ALA A 56 -6.83 -3.25 4.28
C ALA A 56 -5.31 -3.15 4.41
N ALA A 57 -4.68 -2.29 3.61
CA ALA A 57 -3.23 -2.14 3.57
C ALA A 57 -2.62 -1.85 4.96
N TRP A 58 -3.28 -1.01 5.74
CA TRP A 58 -2.87 -0.64 7.09
C TRP A 58 -3.07 -1.75 8.12
N GLU A 59 -4.05 -2.64 7.93
CA GLU A 59 -4.26 -3.81 8.78
C GLU A 59 -3.16 -4.85 8.51
N VAL A 60 -2.82 -5.07 7.23
CA VAL A 60 -1.70 -5.91 6.84
C VAL A 60 -0.40 -5.38 7.45
N TRP A 61 -0.12 -4.07 7.32
CA TRP A 61 1.05 -3.47 7.95
C TRP A 61 1.08 -3.70 9.46
N ARG A 62 -0.01 -3.40 10.18
CA ARG A 62 -0.09 -3.60 11.64
C ARG A 62 0.19 -5.04 12.05
N ALA A 63 -0.34 -6.02 11.32
CA ALA A 63 -0.13 -7.44 11.62
C ALA A 63 1.35 -7.88 11.52
N HIS A 64 2.14 -7.22 10.69
CA HIS A 64 3.58 -7.47 10.54
C HIS A 64 4.44 -6.58 11.44
N HIS A 65 3.98 -5.36 11.72
CA HIS A 65 4.76 -4.31 12.37
C HIS A 65 5.29 -4.69 13.76
N ASP A 66 4.50 -5.39 14.56
CA ASP A 66 4.89 -5.79 15.93
C ASP A 66 6.03 -6.83 15.95
N GLN A 67 6.30 -7.47 14.81
CA GLN A 67 7.34 -8.47 14.67
C GLN A 67 8.64 -7.88 14.09
N LEU A 68 8.63 -6.62 13.68
CA LEU A 68 9.80 -5.96 13.09
C LEU A 68 10.82 -5.56 14.18
N PRO A 69 12.13 -5.66 13.89
CA PRO A 69 13.16 -5.24 14.85
C PRO A 69 13.06 -3.74 15.15
N ARG A 70 13.50 -3.35 16.35
CA ARG A 70 13.59 -1.96 16.80
C ARG A 70 15.06 -1.57 17.04
N PRO A 71 15.49 -0.37 16.62
CA PRO A 71 14.76 0.62 15.81
C PRO A 71 14.43 0.08 14.41
N LEU A 72 13.44 0.71 13.74
CA LEU A 72 13.10 0.34 12.36
C LEU A 72 14.23 0.79 11.42
N GLU A 73 14.43 0.04 10.34
CA GLU A 73 15.27 0.49 9.23
C GLU A 73 14.60 1.69 8.52
N PRO A 74 15.37 2.63 7.94
CA PRO A 74 14.81 3.80 7.25
C PRO A 74 13.78 3.45 6.16
N GLU A 75 13.97 2.34 5.45
CA GLU A 75 13.00 1.86 4.46
C GLU A 75 11.67 1.45 5.10
N LEU A 76 11.69 0.88 6.31
CA LEU A 76 10.47 0.49 7.06
C LEU A 76 9.77 1.70 7.67
N GLU A 77 10.51 2.73 8.09
CA GLU A 77 9.93 4.01 8.51
C GLU A 77 9.20 4.68 7.34
N ALA A 78 9.81 4.70 6.16
CA ALA A 78 9.18 5.23 4.94
C ALA A 78 7.92 4.44 4.55
N VAL A 79 7.91 3.11 4.75
CA VAL A 79 6.71 2.28 4.57
C VAL A 79 5.63 2.65 5.57
N ALA A 80 5.98 2.85 6.85
CA ALA A 80 5.03 3.25 7.89
C ALA A 80 4.32 4.57 7.53
N CYS A 81 5.08 5.61 7.16
CA CYS A 81 4.54 6.91 6.74
C CYS A 81 3.63 6.79 5.52
N ALA A 82 4.00 5.96 4.53
CA ALA A 82 3.18 5.75 3.34
C ALA A 82 1.87 5.01 3.67
N VAL A 83 1.90 4.04 4.58
CA VAL A 83 0.70 3.33 5.05
C VAL A 83 -0.23 4.25 5.82
N GLU A 84 0.29 5.10 6.71
CA GLU A 84 -0.51 6.09 7.45
C GLU A 84 -1.25 7.05 6.50
N LEU A 85 -0.59 7.49 5.43
CA LEU A 85 -1.23 8.30 4.38
C LEU A 85 -2.40 7.56 3.72
N LEU A 86 -2.21 6.28 3.40
CA LEU A 86 -3.26 5.45 2.79
C LEU A 86 -4.41 5.20 3.76
N GLU A 87 -4.13 5.03 5.06
CA GLU A 87 -5.17 4.91 6.10
C GLU A 87 -6.00 6.19 6.21
N GLY A 88 -5.37 7.36 6.12
CA GLY A 88 -6.04 8.65 6.14
C GLY A 88 -7.10 8.84 5.04
N VAL A 89 -6.98 8.13 3.90
CA VAL A 89 -7.98 8.17 2.81
C VAL A 89 -8.98 7.02 2.84
N GLY A 90 -8.85 6.09 3.80
CA GLY A 90 -9.68 4.87 3.87
C GLY A 90 -11.18 5.15 3.99
N SER A 91 -11.57 6.17 4.77
CA SER A 91 -12.97 6.57 4.91
C SER A 91 -13.55 7.10 3.59
N ALA A 92 -12.78 7.93 2.87
CA ALA A 92 -13.20 8.47 1.58
C ALA A 92 -13.40 7.35 0.54
N LEU A 93 -12.51 6.36 0.51
CA LEU A 93 -12.68 5.17 -0.33
C LEU A 93 -13.94 4.41 0.04
N THR A 94 -14.20 4.18 1.34
CA THR A 94 -15.40 3.47 1.80
C THR A 94 -16.68 4.19 1.38
N GLN A 95 -16.74 5.50 1.58
CA GLN A 95 -17.91 6.33 1.26
C GLN A 95 -18.06 6.64 -0.24
N GLY A 96 -16.99 6.44 -1.03
CA GLY A 96 -16.98 6.83 -2.43
C GLY A 96 -16.89 8.34 -2.64
N ASP A 97 -16.24 9.05 -1.71
CA ASP A 97 -16.00 10.49 -1.78
C ASP A 97 -14.99 10.81 -2.88
N ARG A 98 -15.51 11.04 -4.09
CA ARG A 98 -14.72 11.35 -5.28
C ARG A 98 -13.93 12.65 -5.15
N GLU A 99 -14.40 13.61 -4.37
CA GLU A 99 -13.71 14.90 -4.20
C GLU A 99 -12.42 14.71 -3.41
N THR A 100 -12.49 14.00 -2.28
CA THR A 100 -11.30 13.68 -1.49
C THR A 100 -10.36 12.77 -2.27
N ILE A 101 -10.86 11.77 -3.00
CA ILE A 101 -10.01 10.91 -3.84
C ILE A 101 -9.33 11.71 -4.95
N ALA A 102 -10.04 12.64 -5.60
CA ALA A 102 -9.45 13.52 -6.62
C ALA A 102 -8.30 14.35 -6.05
N ARG A 103 -8.49 14.92 -4.85
CA ARG A 103 -7.48 15.73 -4.16
C ARG A 103 -6.25 14.93 -3.73
N GLU A 104 -6.45 13.68 -3.28
CA GLU A 104 -5.40 12.86 -2.67
C GLU A 104 -4.73 11.86 -3.64
N ARG A 105 -5.27 11.64 -4.85
CA ARG A 105 -4.82 10.60 -5.80
C ARG A 105 -3.31 10.57 -6.05
N THR A 106 -2.67 11.74 -6.19
CA THR A 106 -1.22 11.83 -6.42
C THR A 106 -0.46 11.30 -5.22
N LYS A 107 -0.93 11.62 -4.00
CA LYS A 107 -0.33 11.12 -2.76
C LYS A 107 -0.57 9.63 -2.59
N ILE A 108 -1.77 9.14 -2.91
CA ILE A 108 -2.10 7.71 -2.92
C ILE A 108 -1.15 6.95 -3.86
N ARG A 109 -1.02 7.40 -5.11
CA ARG A 109 -0.14 6.77 -6.12
C ARG A 109 1.32 6.77 -5.66
N SER A 110 1.79 7.89 -5.11
CA SER A 110 3.14 8.02 -4.57
C SER A 110 3.38 7.08 -3.37
N ALA A 111 2.43 6.99 -2.43
CA ALA A 111 2.53 6.08 -1.29
C ALA A 111 2.58 4.61 -1.72
N GLN A 112 1.71 4.20 -2.66
CA GLN A 112 1.74 2.87 -3.27
C GLN A 112 3.11 2.53 -3.89
N GLN A 113 3.69 3.45 -4.66
CA GLN A 113 5.02 3.29 -5.26
C GLN A 113 6.14 3.26 -4.21
N SER A 114 6.04 4.10 -3.17
CA SER A 114 6.99 4.15 -2.06
C SER A 114 7.04 2.80 -1.35
N ILE A 115 5.89 2.27 -0.90
CA ILE A 115 5.82 0.97 -0.21
C ILE A 115 6.51 -0.14 -1.03
N ARG A 116 6.16 -0.23 -2.32
CA ARG A 116 6.71 -1.24 -3.23
C ARG A 116 8.23 -1.11 -3.40
N SER A 117 8.71 0.12 -3.59
CA SER A 117 10.13 0.38 -3.85
C SER A 117 10.97 0.16 -2.59
N GLN A 118 10.53 0.65 -1.44
CA GLN A 118 11.23 0.53 -0.16
C GLN A 118 11.35 -0.93 0.29
N LEU A 119 10.24 -1.70 0.26
CA LEU A 119 10.28 -3.13 0.60
C LEU A 119 11.18 -3.94 -0.35
N ARG A 120 11.17 -3.60 -1.65
CA ARG A 120 12.07 -4.23 -2.63
C ARG A 120 13.54 -3.89 -2.35
N ASN A 121 13.84 -2.63 -2.07
CA ASN A 121 15.20 -2.15 -1.83
C ASN A 121 15.78 -2.76 -0.56
N LEU A 122 15.02 -2.72 0.54
CA LEU A 122 15.41 -3.34 1.80
C LEU A 122 15.66 -4.84 1.63
N HIS A 123 14.72 -5.56 1.01
CA HIS A 123 14.89 -7.00 0.78
C HIS A 123 16.17 -7.31 -0.03
N ARG A 124 16.48 -6.52 -1.06
CA ARG A 124 17.72 -6.67 -1.85
C ARG A 124 18.97 -6.33 -1.06
N ARG A 125 18.91 -5.34 -0.17
CA ARG A 125 20.02 -4.99 0.72
C ARG A 125 20.31 -6.13 1.70
N LEU A 126 19.28 -6.62 2.40
CA LEU A 126 19.39 -7.74 3.35
C LEU A 126 19.88 -9.05 2.72
N LEU A 127 19.53 -9.31 1.45
CA LEU A 127 20.06 -10.46 0.72
C LEU A 127 21.56 -10.36 0.42
N ARG A 128 22.13 -9.15 0.30
CA ARG A 128 23.55 -8.93 0.02
C ARG A 128 24.41 -8.93 1.29
N GLU A 129 23.80 -8.64 2.43
CA GLU A 129 24.44 -8.63 3.75
C GLU A 129 24.45 -10.02 4.42
N ARG A 130 23.80 -11.01 3.80
CA ARG A 130 23.76 -12.41 4.24
C ARG A 130 24.94 -13.20 3.70
#